data_AF-A0A127MG15-F1
#
_entry.id   AF-A0A127MG15-F1
#
_cell.length_a   1.000
_cell.length_b   1.000
_cell.length_c   1.000
_cell.angle_alpha   90.00
_cell.angle_beta   90.00
_cell.angle_gamma   90.00
#
_symmetry.space_group_name_H-M   'P 1'
#
loop_
_entity.id
_entity.type
_entity.pdbx_description
1 polymer ?
#
loop_
_entity_poly.entity_id
_entity_poly.type
_entity_poly.pdbx_seq_one_letter_code
_entity_poly.pdbx_strand_id
1 'polypeptide(L)'
;MSYQIRIASDRIKQDVPQTETSIDQALISVSNLLATLVQARVDTGVPAATGQIAVRRLAKAQMALVEASSDVLRVHGELKKVGQEFAGLDVHDTCPPAQAAVGPGNLHSVAA
;
A
#
# COMPACT_ATOMS: atom_id res chain seq x y z
N MET A 1 -15.03 29.71 4.89
CA MET A 1 -13.82 28.90 5.15
C MET A 1 -12.58 29.74 4.84
N SER A 2 -11.53 29.73 5.67
CA SER A 2 -10.34 30.58 5.42
C SER A 2 -9.52 30.03 4.23
N TYR A 3 -8.86 30.91 3.47
CA TYR A 3 -8.04 30.55 2.31
C TYR A 3 -6.97 29.50 2.63
N GLN A 4 -6.39 29.56 3.83
CA GLN A 4 -5.38 28.62 4.29
C GLN A 4 -5.94 27.21 4.52
N ILE A 5 -7.19 27.09 4.99
CA ILE A 5 -7.85 25.79 5.17
C ILE A 5 -8.03 25.10 3.82
N ARG A 6 -8.45 25.84 2.78
CA ARG A 6 -8.61 25.27 1.43
C ARG A 6 -7.28 24.73 0.87
N ILE A 7 -6.19 25.50 1.00
CA ILE A 7 -4.86 25.05 0.56
C ILE A 7 -4.44 23.77 1.28
N ALA A 8 -4.64 23.71 2.60
CA ALA A 8 -4.30 22.52 3.38
C ALA A 8 -5.13 21.31 2.93
N SER A 9 -6.45 21.49 2.74
CA SER A 9 -7.34 20.42 2.26
C SER A 9 -6.94 19.91 0.87
N ASP A 10 -6.57 20.79 -0.06
CA ASP A 10 -6.17 20.37 -1.40
C ASP A 10 -4.82 19.63 -1.40
N ARG A 11 -3.88 20.01 -0.54
CA ARG A 11 -2.63 19.25 -0.33
C ARG A 11 -2.89 17.87 0.26
N ILE A 12 -3.72 17.78 1.30
CA ILE A 12 -4.08 16.49 1.91
C ILE A 12 -4.71 15.55 0.88
N LYS A 13 -5.59 16.06 0.01
CA LYS A 13 -6.19 15.27 -1.09
C LYS A 13 -5.15 14.69 -2.07
N GLN A 14 -4.03 15.38 -2.26
CA GLN A 14 -2.93 14.92 -3.12
C GLN A 14 -2.01 13.94 -2.39
N ASP A 15 -1.67 14.24 -1.13
CA ASP A 15 -0.68 13.49 -0.36
C ASP A 15 -1.17 12.09 0.03
N VAL A 16 -2.47 11.92 0.30
CA VAL A 16 -3.06 10.62 0.72
C VAL A 16 -2.84 9.51 -0.34
N PRO A 17 -3.31 9.64 -1.60
CA PRO A 17 -3.12 8.60 -2.61
C PRO A 17 -1.64 8.40 -2.98
N GLN A 18 -0.81 9.46 -2.90
CA GLN A 18 0.63 9.35 -3.11
C GLN A 18 1.28 8.49 -2.01
N THR A 19 0.84 8.65 -0.77
CA THR A 19 1.34 7.87 0.37
C THR A 19 0.95 6.40 0.24
N GLU A 20 -0.31 6.11 -0.10
CA GLU A 20 -0.79 4.75 -0.38
C GLU A 20 0.07 4.06 -1.44
N THR A 21 0.27 4.72 -2.59
CA THR A 21 1.10 4.22 -3.70
C THR A 21 2.55 3.97 -3.27
N SER A 22 3.10 4.85 -2.42
CA SER A 22 4.48 4.72 -1.94
C SER A 22 4.67 3.49 -1.04
N ILE A 23 3.66 3.14 -0.24
CA ILE A 23 3.68 1.94 0.60
C ILE A 23 3.63 0.69 -0.27
N ASP A 24 2.78 0.66 -1.30
CA ASP A 24 2.70 -0.45 -2.25
C ASP A 24 4.04 -0.65 -3.00
N GLN A 25 4.69 0.44 -3.41
CA GLN A 25 6.00 0.37 -4.03
C GLN A 25 7.08 -0.18 -3.09
N ALA A 26 7.00 0.15 -1.79
CA ALA A 26 7.87 -0.42 -0.77
C ALA A 26 7.60 -1.93 -0.55
N LEU A 27 6.33 -2.36 -0.55
CA LEU A 27 5.94 -3.76 -0.46
C LEU A 27 6.50 -4.58 -1.62
N ILE A 28 6.42 -4.05 -2.85
CA ILE A 28 7.01 -4.67 -4.04
C ILE A 28 8.53 -4.83 -3.87
N SER A 29 9.22 -3.76 -3.45
CA SER A 29 10.67 -3.76 -3.28
C SER A 29 11.14 -4.81 -2.25
N VAL A 30 10.49 -4.87 -1.08
CA VAL A 30 10.82 -5.84 -0.03
C VAL A 30 10.52 -7.28 -0.48
N SER A 31 9.41 -7.48 -1.21
CA SER A 31 9.05 -8.81 -1.73
C SER A 31 10.07 -9.31 -2.75
N ASN A 32 10.52 -8.45 -3.66
CA ASN A 32 11.55 -8.78 -4.65
C ASN A 32 12.88 -9.14 -3.99
N LEU A 33 13.28 -8.42 -2.94
CA LEU A 33 14.49 -8.72 -2.18
C LEU A 33 14.39 -10.07 -1.45
N LEU A 34 13.22 -10.36 -0.86
CA LEU A 34 12.96 -11.65 -0.22
C LEU A 34 13.05 -12.81 -1.21
N ALA A 35 12.40 -12.67 -2.37
CA ALA A 35 12.45 -13.66 -3.44
C ALA A 35 13.88 -13.90 -3.93
N THR A 36 14.63 -12.83 -4.20
CA THR A 36 16.04 -12.91 -4.61
C THR A 36 16.90 -13.65 -3.59
N LEU A 37 16.74 -13.36 -2.29
CA LEU A 37 17.50 -14.01 -1.22
C LEU A 37 17.19 -15.51 -1.11
N VAL A 38 15.93 -15.91 -1.29
CA VAL A 38 15.53 -17.32 -1.24
C VAL A 38 16.00 -18.05 -2.50
N GLN A 39 15.84 -17.45 -3.68
CA GLN A 39 16.31 -18.02 -4.94
C GLN A 39 17.82 -18.26 -4.93
N ALA A 40 18.60 -17.29 -4.42
CA ALA A 40 20.05 -17.45 -4.29
C ALA A 40 20.45 -18.69 -3.45
N ARG A 41 19.64 -19.10 -2.46
CA ARG A 41 19.92 -20.33 -1.70
C ARG A 41 19.68 -21.58 -2.51
N VAL A 42 18.60 -21.58 -3.28
CA VAL A 42 18.25 -22.68 -4.17
C VAL A 42 19.35 -22.85 -5.20
N ASP A 43 19.76 -21.76 -5.85
CA ASP A 43 20.76 -21.78 -6.93
C ASP A 43 22.15 -22.21 -6.44
N THR A 44 22.51 -21.85 -5.20
CA THR A 44 23.83 -22.16 -4.63
C THR A 44 23.86 -23.47 -3.83
N GLY A 45 22.72 -24.10 -3.57
CA GLY A 45 22.62 -25.33 -2.78
C GLY A 45 23.08 -25.18 -1.32
N VAL A 46 23.17 -23.94 -0.80
CA VAL A 46 23.58 -23.71 0.59
C VAL A 46 22.53 -24.26 1.57
N PRO A 47 22.92 -24.61 2.81
CA PRO A 47 21.98 -25.06 3.82
C PRO A 47 20.83 -24.06 3.99
N ALA A 48 19.61 -24.56 4.19
CA ALA A 48 18.44 -23.72 4.38
C ALA A 48 18.64 -22.71 5.53
N ALA A 49 19.38 -23.07 6.58
CA ALA A 49 19.71 -22.20 7.73
C ALA A 49 20.47 -20.91 7.32
N THR A 50 21.20 -20.94 6.21
CA THR A 50 21.97 -19.82 5.70
C THR A 50 21.05 -18.64 5.38
N GLY A 51 21.28 -17.50 6.04
CA GLY A 51 20.48 -16.29 5.82
C GLY A 51 19.06 -16.34 6.39
N GLN A 52 18.69 -17.33 7.22
CA GLN A 52 17.33 -17.41 7.77
C GLN A 52 16.94 -16.20 8.63
N ILE A 53 17.90 -15.65 9.40
CA ILE A 53 17.67 -14.43 10.17
C ILE A 53 17.29 -13.27 9.24
N ALA A 54 17.92 -13.17 8.07
CA ALA A 54 17.61 -12.13 7.08
C ALA A 54 16.22 -12.35 6.47
N VAL A 55 15.85 -13.58 6.09
CA VAL A 55 14.47 -13.89 5.64
C VAL A 55 13.44 -13.52 6.69
N ARG A 56 13.66 -13.88 7.95
CA ARG A 56 12.73 -13.53 9.04
C ARG A 56 12.56 -12.03 9.20
N ARG A 57 13.65 -11.25 9.06
CA ARG A 57 13.61 -9.79 9.15
C ARG A 57 12.90 -9.16 7.95
N LEU A 58 13.11 -9.67 6.74
CA LEU A 58 12.39 -9.22 5.55
C LEU A 58 10.90 -9.51 5.64
N ALA A 59 10.52 -10.72 6.07
CA ALA A 59 9.11 -11.07 6.30
C ALA A 59 8.45 -10.15 7.35
N LYS A 60 9.17 -9.82 8.44
CA LYS A 60 8.68 -8.85 9.44
C LYS A 60 8.52 -7.45 8.85
N ALA A 61 9.46 -7.00 8.01
CA ALA A 61 9.37 -5.71 7.35
C ALA A 61 8.17 -5.65 6.39
N GLN A 62 7.93 -6.72 5.63
CA GLN A 62 6.75 -6.83 4.76
C GLN A 62 5.45 -6.72 5.56
N MET A 63 5.36 -7.38 6.71
CA MET A 63 4.17 -7.31 7.55
C MET A 63 3.94 -5.92 8.15
N ALA A 64 5.01 -5.25 8.60
CA ALA A 64 4.91 -3.87 9.07
C ALA A 64 4.42 -2.91 7.97
N LEU A 65 4.79 -3.13 6.71
CA LEU A 65 4.28 -2.34 5.58
C LEU A 65 2.79 -2.61 5.30
N VAL A 66 2.32 -3.85 5.46
CA VAL A 66 0.88 -4.18 5.34
C VAL A 66 0.05 -3.51 6.44
N GLU A 67 0.58 -3.50 7.66
CA GLU A 67 -0.04 -2.79 8.79
C GLU A 67 -0.10 -1.28 8.50
N ALA A 68 1.02 -0.69 8.06
CA ALA A 68 1.08 0.72 7.69
C ALA A 68 0.09 1.07 6.55
N SER A 69 -0.02 0.23 5.51
CA SER A 69 -1.00 0.40 4.43
C SER A 69 -2.44 0.42 4.99
N SER A 70 -2.76 -0.52 5.88
CA SER A 70 -4.08 -0.59 6.51
C SER A 70 -4.40 0.67 7.33
N ASP A 71 -3.43 1.20 8.07
CA ASP A 71 -3.61 2.41 8.87
C ASP A 71 -3.76 3.66 8.00
N VAL A 72 -3.00 3.78 6.92
CA VAL A 72 -3.15 4.89 5.96
C VAL A 72 -4.51 4.86 5.27
N LEU A 73 -5.00 3.68 4.87
CA LEU A 73 -6.35 3.53 4.31
C LEU A 73 -7.45 3.94 5.29
N ARG A 74 -7.27 3.66 6.59
CA ARG A 74 -8.20 4.14 7.64
C ARG A 74 -8.14 5.67 7.76
N VAL A 75 -6.94 6.25 7.77
CA VAL A 75 -6.75 7.71 7.79
C VAL A 75 -7.45 8.36 6.59
N HIS A 76 -7.32 7.79 5.39
CA HIS A 76 -8.06 8.26 4.21
C HIS A 76 -9.58 8.24 4.46
N GLY A 77 -10.12 7.14 4.96
CA GLY A 77 -11.55 7.03 5.31
C GLY A 77 -12.02 8.09 6.31
N GLU A 78 -11.26 8.33 7.37
CA GLU A 78 -11.59 9.37 8.36
C GLU A 78 -11.48 10.78 7.78
N LEU A 79 -10.45 11.07 6.97
CA LEU A 79 -10.31 12.37 6.30
C LEU A 79 -11.45 12.64 5.31
N LYS A 80 -11.96 11.59 4.65
CA LYS A 80 -13.14 11.70 3.78
C LYS A 80 -14.37 12.15 4.57
N LYS A 81 -14.62 11.55 5.74
CA LYS A 81 -15.75 11.94 6.63
C LYS A 81 -15.60 13.40 7.09
N VAL A 82 -14.41 13.78 7.56
CA VAL A 82 -14.11 15.17 7.96
C VAL A 82 -14.34 16.14 6.80
N GLY A 83 -13.92 15.78 5.58
CA GLY A 83 -14.16 16.58 4.38
C GLY A 83 -15.66 16.76 4.08
N GLN A 84 -16.46 15.70 4.24
CA GLN A 84 -17.91 15.76 4.04
C GLN A 84 -18.60 16.64 5.09
N GLU A 85 -18.19 16.55 6.36
CA GLU A 85 -18.81 17.29 7.47
C GLU A 85 -18.44 18.78 7.47
N PHE A 86 -17.17 19.11 7.21
CA PHE A 86 -16.64 20.45 7.47
C PHE A 86 -16.32 21.25 6.22
N ALA A 87 -16.05 20.61 5.08
CA ALA A 87 -15.67 21.31 3.87
C ALA A 87 -16.84 21.68 2.96
N GLY A 88 -18.07 21.26 3.28
CA GLY A 88 -19.29 21.64 2.55
C GLY A 88 -19.17 21.42 1.03
N LEU A 89 -18.35 20.45 0.63
CA LEU A 89 -18.15 20.13 -0.76
C LEU A 89 -19.33 19.27 -1.21
N ASP A 90 -19.98 19.73 -2.27
CA ASP A 90 -20.60 18.87 -3.26
C ASP A 90 -19.54 17.85 -3.74
N VAL A 91 -19.29 16.81 -2.94
CA VAL A 91 -18.37 15.72 -3.25
C VAL A 91 -19.11 14.78 -4.20
N HIS A 92 -19.42 15.27 -5.41
CA HIS A 92 -19.57 14.39 -6.55
C HIS A 92 -18.16 14.01 -7.03
N ASP A 93 -17.82 12.74 -6.82
CA ASP A 93 -17.06 11.91 -7.77
C ASP A 93 -15.53 12.04 -7.96
N THR A 94 -14.76 12.76 -7.14
CA THR A 94 -13.29 12.82 -7.38
C THR A 94 -12.41 11.98 -6.46
N CYS A 95 -12.99 11.06 -5.68
CA CYS A 95 -12.21 9.89 -5.28
C CYS A 95 -12.45 8.86 -6.39
N PRO A 96 -11.41 8.41 -7.14
CA PRO A 96 -11.60 7.31 -8.07
C PRO A 96 -12.33 6.21 -7.30
N PRO A 97 -13.43 5.63 -7.83
CA PRO A 97 -14.06 4.51 -7.16
C PRO A 97 -12.94 3.53 -6.88
N ALA A 98 -12.85 3.05 -5.63
CA ALA A 98 -11.92 2.00 -5.28
C ALA A 98 -12.05 0.97 -6.40
N GLN A 99 -11.04 0.90 -7.28
CA GLN A 99 -11.00 -0.11 -8.31
C GLN A 99 -10.75 -1.37 -7.49
N ALA A 100 -11.86 -1.96 -7.03
CA ALA A 100 -11.94 -3.38 -6.88
C ALA A 100 -11.28 -3.91 -8.15
N ALA A 101 -10.12 -4.54 -7.96
CA ALA A 101 -9.38 -5.18 -9.02
C ALA A 101 -10.28 -6.26 -9.62
N VAL A 102 -11.13 -5.86 -10.56
CA VAL A 102 -11.92 -6.73 -11.42
C VAL A 102 -12.05 -6.02 -12.76
N GLY A 103 -10.91 -5.85 -13.44
CA GLY A 103 -10.99 -6.01 -14.89
C GLY A 103 -11.43 -7.45 -15.18
N PRO A 104 -12.08 -7.74 -16.32
CA PRO A 104 -12.28 -9.11 -16.78
C PRO A 104 -10.92 -9.67 -17.25
N GLY A 105 -9.96 -9.72 -16.34
CA GLY A 105 -8.73 -10.46 -16.52
C GLY A 105 -9.09 -11.91 -16.25
N ASN A 106 -8.96 -12.74 -17.29
CA ASN A 106 -8.97 -14.19 -17.19
C ASN A 106 -8.22 -14.64 -15.93
N LEU A 107 -8.96 -14.95 -14.87
CA LEU A 107 -8.46 -15.67 -13.73
C LEU A 107 -8.25 -17.12 -14.19
N HIS A 108 -7.12 -17.38 -14.82
CA HIS A 108 -6.60 -18.74 -14.84
C HIS A 108 -6.27 -19.07 -13.39
N SER A 109 -7.13 -19.89 -12.80
CA SER A 109 -6.91 -20.54 -11.50
C SER A 109 -5.53 -21.21 -11.53
N VAL A 110 -4.54 -20.60 -10.87
CA VAL A 110 -3.30 -21.28 -10.53
C VAL A 110 -3.52 -21.98 -9.20
N ALA A 111 -4.27 -23.08 -9.30
CA ALA A 111 -4.32 -24.12 -8.29
C ALA A 111 -4.27 -25.45 -9.04
N ALA A 112 -3.05 -25.99 -9.16
CA ALA A 112 -2.75 -27.39 -9.40
C ALA A 112 -1.39 -27.68 -8.75
#